data_AF-A0AAX6MN69-F1
#
_entry.id   AF-A0AAX6MN69-F1
#
_cell.length_a   1.000
_cell.length_b   1.000
_cell.length_c   1.000
_cell.angle_alpha   90.00
_cell.angle_beta   90.00
_cell.angle_gamma   90.00
#
_symmetry.space_group_name_H-M   'P 1'
#
loop_
_entity.id
_entity.type
_entity.pdbx_description
1 polymer ?
#
loop_
_entity_poly.entity_id
_entity_poly.type
_entity_poly.pdbx_seq_one_letter_code
_entity_poly.pdbx_strand_id
1 'polypeptide(L)'
;MASSQPISTVYVRNLEERVKPELLKEALTAVFSEYGNIIDIVAKRNLKAKGQAFIVFDRPESALHAVEEVQGFELFEKPMQVALARTRSDATVKKSGNKEEFELHQRRRLAEKDKKKAAEAAEEQKRLKRPGAVPPAGGEAARPAKTQRGLKPTGPAAGPNAVVPDEYLPPNKILFVQNLPDDYHDIEALTGVFGRFEGFREVRLVPGRKGIAFIEYEAEAGAITAKENTAGMALGDKFIKVTYQRQ
;
A
#
# COMPACT_ATOMS: atom_id res chain seq x y z
N MET A 1 -13.39 -1.47 -37.26
CA MET A 1 -13.71 -0.20 -36.55
C MET A 1 -13.92 -0.55 -35.10
N ALA A 2 -13.08 -0.05 -34.18
CA ALA A 2 -13.23 -0.34 -32.76
C ALA A 2 -14.56 0.26 -32.30
N SER A 3 -15.51 -0.59 -31.92
CA SER A 3 -16.75 -0.17 -31.28
C SER A 3 -16.39 0.47 -29.95
N SER A 4 -16.17 1.79 -29.95
CA SER A 4 -15.96 2.59 -28.74
C SER A 4 -17.28 2.60 -27.98
N GLN A 5 -17.49 1.57 -27.16
CA GLN A 5 -18.70 1.50 -26.39
C GLN A 5 -18.80 2.75 -25.49
N PRO A 6 -20.00 3.30 -25.31
CA PRO A 6 -20.17 4.62 -24.71
C PRO A 6 -19.67 4.63 -23.26
N ILE A 7 -19.05 5.75 -22.88
CA ILE A 7 -18.43 5.97 -21.57
C ILE A 7 -19.35 6.88 -20.76
N SER A 8 -19.85 6.37 -19.65
CA SER A 8 -20.68 7.14 -18.71
C SER A 8 -19.88 7.70 -17.53
N THR A 9 -18.55 7.66 -17.59
CA THR A 9 -17.68 8.14 -16.52
C THR A 9 -16.96 9.41 -16.94
N VAL A 10 -17.08 10.44 -16.12
CA VAL A 10 -16.41 11.73 -16.27
C VAL A 10 -15.18 11.77 -15.36
N TYR A 11 -14.06 12.19 -15.90
CA TYR A 11 -12.82 12.45 -15.18
C TYR A 11 -12.68 13.95 -14.93
N VAL A 12 -12.52 14.32 -13.67
CA VAL A 12 -12.34 15.69 -13.22
C VAL A 12 -10.94 15.84 -12.63
N ARG A 13 -10.22 16.88 -13.04
CA ARG A 13 -8.89 17.25 -12.54
C ARG A 13 -8.84 18.72 -12.14
N ASN A 14 -7.74 19.13 -11.51
CA ASN A 14 -7.53 20.48 -10.97
C ASN A 14 -8.46 20.85 -9.79
N LEU A 15 -8.92 19.86 -9.03
CA LEU A 15 -9.73 20.10 -7.83
C LEU A 15 -8.85 20.61 -6.67
N GLU A 16 -9.48 21.22 -5.67
CA GLU A 16 -8.82 21.63 -4.43
C GLU A 16 -8.43 20.40 -3.59
N GLU A 17 -7.15 20.32 -3.20
CA GLU A 17 -6.59 19.16 -2.51
C GLU A 17 -6.73 19.25 -0.98
N ARG A 18 -6.86 20.48 -0.46
CA ARG A 18 -7.00 20.74 0.98
C ARG A 18 -8.36 20.30 1.51
N VAL A 19 -9.39 20.32 0.67
CA VAL A 19 -10.77 19.94 1.02
C VAL A 19 -10.87 18.45 1.35
N LYS A 20 -11.66 18.11 2.39
CA LYS A 20 -11.93 16.72 2.79
C LYS A 20 -12.66 15.96 1.68
N PRO A 21 -12.39 14.65 1.48
CA PRO A 21 -12.92 13.91 0.34
C PRO A 21 -14.45 13.72 0.42
N GLU A 22 -15.03 13.73 1.62
CA GLU A 22 -16.49 13.66 1.82
C GLU A 22 -17.16 14.95 1.33
N LEU A 23 -16.68 16.11 1.80
CA LEU A 23 -17.17 17.42 1.36
C LEU A 23 -16.96 17.64 -0.15
N LEU A 24 -15.82 17.19 -0.68
CA LEU A 24 -15.56 17.25 -2.12
C LEU A 24 -16.58 16.43 -2.91
N LYS A 25 -16.93 15.24 -2.42
CA LYS A 25 -17.96 14.40 -3.06
C LYS A 25 -19.33 15.06 -3.01
N GLU A 26 -19.73 15.61 -1.86
CA GLU A 26 -21.01 16.32 -1.73
C GLU A 26 -21.11 17.49 -2.70
N ALA A 27 -20.05 18.30 -2.79
CA ALA A 27 -19.99 19.44 -3.70
C ALA A 27 -20.02 19.00 -5.18
N LEU A 28 -19.29 17.94 -5.54
CA LEU A 28 -19.34 17.36 -6.88
C LEU A 28 -20.72 16.76 -7.19
N THR A 29 -21.37 16.10 -6.23
CA THR A 29 -22.75 15.62 -6.40
C THR A 29 -23.69 16.77 -6.69
N ALA A 30 -23.61 17.86 -5.93
CA ALA A 30 -24.48 19.02 -6.12
C ALA A 30 -24.35 19.59 -7.53
N VAL A 31 -23.12 19.83 -8.02
CA VAL A 31 -22.87 20.36 -9.36
C VAL A 31 -23.27 19.38 -10.46
N PHE A 32 -22.89 18.11 -10.35
CA PHE A 32 -23.05 17.15 -11.45
C PHE A 32 -24.44 16.50 -11.49
N SER A 33 -25.23 16.60 -10.42
CA SER A 33 -26.60 16.02 -10.37
C SER A 33 -27.57 16.68 -11.36
N GLU A 34 -27.30 17.91 -11.80
CA GLU A 34 -28.11 18.63 -12.78
C GLU A 34 -28.09 17.96 -14.17
N TYR A 35 -26.98 17.33 -14.54
CA TYR A 35 -26.81 16.70 -15.86
C TYR A 35 -27.29 15.25 -15.91
N GLY A 36 -27.53 14.63 -14.75
CA GLY A 36 -28.10 13.29 -14.67
C GLY A 36 -27.86 12.56 -13.36
N ASN A 37 -28.40 11.35 -13.29
CA ASN A 37 -28.29 10.51 -12.11
C ASN A 37 -26.84 9.97 -11.94
N ILE A 38 -26.25 10.27 -10.78
CA ILE A 38 -24.90 9.84 -10.41
C ILE A 38 -24.99 8.50 -9.66
N ILE A 39 -24.26 7.51 -10.15
CA ILE A 39 -24.16 6.18 -9.51
C ILE A 39 -23.09 6.17 -8.42
N ASP A 40 -21.93 6.77 -8.70
CA ASP A 40 -20.78 6.75 -7.79
C ASP A 40 -19.83 7.92 -8.06
N ILE A 41 -19.15 8.38 -7.01
CA ILE A 41 -18.09 9.38 -7.06
C ILE A 41 -16.84 8.86 -6.37
N VAL A 42 -15.79 8.67 -7.16
CA VAL A 42 -14.49 8.19 -6.70
C VAL A 42 -13.51 9.35 -6.63
N ALA A 43 -13.30 9.88 -5.43
CA ALA A 43 -12.25 10.86 -5.11
C ALA A 43 -11.26 10.26 -4.11
N LYS A 44 -9.95 10.40 -4.35
CA LYS A 44 -8.88 9.85 -3.50
C LYS A 44 -7.88 10.93 -3.11
N ARG A 45 -7.19 10.75 -1.98
CA ARG A 45 -6.18 11.69 -1.45
C ARG A 45 -4.73 11.22 -1.59
N ASN A 46 -4.49 10.10 -2.25
CA ASN A 46 -3.12 9.62 -2.43
C ASN A 46 -2.33 10.57 -3.34
N LEU A 47 -1.01 10.62 -3.17
CA LEU A 47 -0.14 11.57 -3.89
C LEU A 47 -0.32 11.53 -5.42
N LYS A 48 -0.63 10.35 -5.98
CA LYS A 48 -0.85 10.13 -7.42
C LYS A 48 -2.26 10.54 -7.91
N ALA A 49 -3.28 10.64 -7.04
CA ALA A 49 -4.66 10.93 -7.44
C ALA A 49 -5.34 12.06 -6.64
N LYS A 50 -4.59 12.81 -5.82
CA LYS A 50 -5.06 14.06 -5.22
C LYS A 50 -5.43 15.06 -6.32
N GLY A 51 -6.46 15.86 -6.07
CA GLY A 51 -6.98 16.83 -7.04
C GLY A 51 -7.70 16.20 -8.24
N GLN A 52 -8.02 14.91 -8.17
CA GLN A 52 -8.72 14.16 -9.22
C GLN A 52 -9.96 13.46 -8.67
N ALA A 53 -11.01 13.39 -9.49
CA ALA A 53 -12.22 12.63 -9.21
C ALA A 53 -12.74 11.93 -10.46
N PHE A 54 -13.45 10.82 -10.25
CA PHE A 54 -14.22 10.15 -11.29
C PHE A 54 -15.68 10.13 -10.89
N ILE A 55 -16.54 10.66 -11.76
CA ILE A 55 -17.99 10.74 -11.55
C ILE A 55 -18.63 9.76 -12.51
N VAL A 56 -19.38 8.81 -11.98
CA VAL A 56 -20.03 7.77 -12.77
C VAL A 56 -21.50 8.12 -12.92
N PHE A 57 -21.91 8.42 -14.14
CA PHE A 57 -23.31 8.61 -14.50
C PHE A 57 -23.97 7.29 -14.88
N ASP A 58 -25.29 7.29 -14.76
CA ASP A 58 -26.15 6.23 -15.27
C ASP A 58 -26.12 6.14 -16.79
N ARG A 59 -26.28 7.29 -17.46
CA ARG A 59 -26.34 7.37 -18.91
C ARG A 59 -25.06 8.00 -19.48
N PRO A 60 -24.57 7.53 -20.63
CA PRO A 60 -23.41 8.12 -21.29
C PRO A 60 -23.69 9.52 -21.87
N GLU A 61 -24.94 9.80 -22.25
CA GLU A 61 -25.37 11.12 -22.71
C GLU A 61 -25.16 12.19 -21.62
N SER A 62 -25.55 11.88 -20.37
CA SER A 62 -25.31 12.77 -19.21
C SER A 62 -23.83 13.08 -19.00
N ALA A 63 -22.95 12.10 -19.22
CA ALA A 63 -21.51 12.31 -19.10
C ALA A 63 -20.95 13.24 -20.19
N LEU A 64 -21.50 13.19 -21.41
CA LEU A 64 -21.12 14.09 -22.51
C LEU A 64 -21.57 15.52 -22.21
N HIS A 65 -22.84 15.71 -21.86
CA HIS A 65 -23.39 17.03 -21.50
C HIS A 65 -22.62 17.67 -20.35
N ALA A 66 -22.34 16.91 -19.29
CA ALA A 66 -21.58 17.41 -18.15
C ALA A 66 -20.15 17.85 -18.52
N VAL A 67 -19.50 17.20 -19.49
CA VAL A 67 -18.15 17.60 -19.95
C VAL A 67 -18.19 18.91 -20.71
N GLU A 68 -19.24 19.15 -21.50
CA GLU A 68 -19.37 20.37 -22.31
C GLU A 68 -19.69 21.60 -21.45
N GLU A 69 -20.58 21.46 -20.46
CA GLU A 69 -21.07 22.61 -19.68
C GLU A 69 -20.25 22.90 -18.41
N VAL A 70 -19.69 21.88 -17.76
CA VAL A 70 -18.96 22.05 -16.48
C VAL A 70 -17.47 22.35 -16.69
N GLN A 71 -17.00 22.38 -17.94
CA GLN A 71 -15.61 22.67 -18.24
C GLN A 71 -15.21 24.07 -17.77
N GLY A 72 -14.27 24.14 -16.83
CA GLY A 72 -13.82 25.41 -16.26
C GLY A 72 -14.68 25.92 -15.10
N PHE A 73 -15.70 25.18 -14.66
CA PHE A 73 -16.51 25.56 -13.50
C PHE A 73 -15.63 25.71 -12.24
N GLU A 74 -15.77 26.84 -11.54
CA GLU A 74 -14.98 27.12 -10.35
C GLU A 74 -15.57 26.44 -9.12
N LEU A 75 -14.81 25.52 -8.54
CA LEU A 75 -15.18 24.83 -7.31
C LEU A 75 -14.07 24.99 -6.28
N PHE A 76 -14.40 25.59 -5.12
CA PHE A 76 -13.42 25.98 -4.10
C PHE A 76 -12.31 26.86 -4.68
N GLU A 77 -12.68 27.90 -5.42
CA GLU A 77 -11.75 28.90 -6.02
C GLU A 77 -10.78 28.32 -7.05
N LYS A 78 -11.04 27.10 -7.55
CA LYS A 78 -10.26 26.47 -8.61
C LYS A 78 -11.14 26.06 -9.79
N PRO A 79 -10.81 26.48 -11.02
CA PRO A 79 -11.53 26.05 -12.21
C PRO A 79 -11.23 24.57 -12.47
N MET A 80 -12.25 23.72 -12.38
CA MET A 80 -12.08 22.30 -12.62
C MET A 80 -11.93 22.03 -14.12
N GLN A 81 -11.21 20.96 -14.45
CA GLN A 81 -11.04 20.50 -15.82
C GLN A 81 -11.67 19.12 -15.95
N VAL A 82 -12.59 19.01 -16.89
CA VAL A 82 -13.50 17.89 -17.07
C VAL A 82 -13.19 17.23 -18.41
N ALA A 83 -13.20 15.90 -18.45
CA ALA A 83 -13.02 15.11 -19.66
C ALA A 83 -13.71 13.76 -19.52
N LEU A 84 -13.99 13.08 -20.63
CA LEU A 84 -14.43 11.69 -20.56
C LEU A 84 -13.30 10.79 -20.04
N ALA A 85 -13.66 9.81 -19.21
CA ALA A 85 -12.71 8.82 -18.75
C ALA A 85 -12.20 7.96 -19.91
N ARG A 86 -10.95 7.50 -19.83
CA ARG A 86 -10.35 6.63 -20.87
C ARG A 86 -10.80 5.17 -20.79
N THR A 87 -11.37 4.78 -19.65
CA THR A 87 -11.77 3.40 -19.35
C THR A 87 -13.06 3.46 -18.56
N ARG A 88 -13.89 2.42 -18.70
CA ARG A 88 -15.15 2.29 -17.97
C ARG A 88 -14.90 2.13 -16.47
N SER A 89 -15.76 2.74 -15.68
CA SER A 89 -15.76 2.54 -14.23
C SER A 89 -16.32 1.18 -13.86
N ASP A 90 -15.84 0.63 -12.74
CA ASP A 90 -16.30 -0.65 -12.20
C ASP A 90 -17.81 -0.61 -11.89
N ALA A 91 -18.34 0.54 -11.48
CA ALA A 91 -19.77 0.74 -11.24
C ALA A 91 -20.62 0.63 -12.52
N THR A 92 -20.14 1.15 -13.65
CA THR A 92 -20.82 1.01 -14.96
C THR A 92 -20.85 -0.46 -15.38
N VAL A 93 -19.72 -1.17 -15.24
CA VAL A 93 -19.63 -2.60 -15.60
C VAL A 93 -20.52 -3.47 -14.70
N LYS A 94 -20.62 -3.14 -13.41
CA LYS A 94 -21.52 -3.84 -12.48
C LYS A 94 -22.99 -3.69 -12.86
N LYS A 95 -23.38 -2.53 -13.41
CA LYS A 95 -24.76 -2.24 -13.80
C LYS A 95 -25.13 -2.80 -15.17
N SER A 96 -24.19 -2.79 -16.13
CA SER A 96 -24.44 -3.25 -17.51
C SER A 96 -24.06 -4.70 -17.80
N GLY A 97 -23.25 -5.34 -16.96
CA GLY A 97 -22.63 -6.64 -17.24
C GLY A 97 -23.32 -7.84 -16.57
N ASN A 98 -23.24 -9.00 -17.22
CA ASN A 98 -23.40 -10.28 -16.55
C ASN A 98 -22.38 -10.38 -15.40
N LYS A 99 -22.77 -11.00 -14.28
CA LYS A 99 -21.97 -11.11 -13.05
C LYS A 99 -20.52 -11.58 -13.29
N GLU A 100 -20.32 -12.45 -14.28
CA GLU A 100 -19.04 -13.00 -14.72
C GLU A 100 -18.13 -11.97 -15.42
N GLU A 101 -18.69 -11.04 -16.20
CA GLU A 101 -17.92 -9.99 -16.89
C GLU A 101 -17.38 -8.96 -15.89
N PHE A 102 -18.16 -8.64 -14.85
CA PHE A 102 -17.73 -7.79 -13.75
C PHE A 102 -16.58 -8.43 -12.94
N GLU A 103 -16.66 -9.74 -12.67
CA GLU A 103 -15.61 -10.49 -11.99
C GLU A 103 -14.31 -10.55 -12.81
N LEU A 104 -14.42 -10.77 -14.13
CA LEU A 104 -13.27 -10.79 -15.02
C LEU A 104 -12.62 -9.39 -15.16
N HIS A 105 -13.44 -8.34 -15.23
CA HIS A 105 -12.96 -6.95 -15.27
C HIS A 105 -12.22 -6.57 -14.00
N GLN A 106 -12.82 -6.87 -12.83
CA GLN A 106 -12.16 -6.65 -11.54
C GLN A 106 -10.87 -7.45 -11.43
N ARG A 107 -10.86 -8.73 -11.82
CA ARG A 107 -9.66 -9.57 -11.79
C ARG A 107 -8.55 -9.04 -12.69
N ARG A 108 -8.89 -8.54 -13.89
CA ARG A 108 -7.93 -7.89 -14.81
C ARG A 108 -7.34 -6.63 -14.18
N ARG A 109 -8.17 -5.76 -13.60
CA ARG A 109 -7.73 -4.53 -12.93
C ARG A 109 -6.87 -4.82 -11.70
N LEU A 110 -7.23 -5.85 -10.94
CA LEU A 110 -6.46 -6.29 -9.77
C LEU A 110 -5.10 -6.84 -10.19
N ALA A 111 -5.06 -7.71 -11.21
CA ALA A 111 -3.83 -8.28 -11.73
C ALA A 111 -2.91 -7.23 -12.36
N GLU A 112 -3.44 -6.24 -13.07
CA GLU A 112 -2.66 -5.13 -13.63
C GLU A 112 -2.09 -4.24 -12.52
N LYS A 113 -2.90 -3.93 -11.49
CA LYS A 113 -2.44 -3.18 -10.32
C LYS A 113 -1.37 -3.96 -9.56
N ASP A 114 -1.55 -5.26 -9.37
CA ASP A 114 -0.60 -6.14 -8.68
C ASP A 114 0.72 -6.24 -9.45
N LYS A 115 0.65 -6.47 -10.77
CA LYS A 115 1.83 -6.50 -11.65
C LYS A 115 2.58 -5.17 -11.66
N LYS A 116 1.87 -4.03 -11.68
CA LYS A 116 2.50 -2.70 -11.59
C LYS A 116 3.16 -2.50 -10.23
N LYS A 117 2.51 -2.93 -9.14
CA LYS A 117 3.05 -2.81 -7.78
C LYS A 117 4.28 -3.70 -7.58
N ALA A 118 4.25 -4.93 -8.12
CA ALA A 118 5.38 -5.86 -8.12
C ALA A 118 6.55 -5.33 -8.96
N ALA A 119 6.28 -4.69 -10.10
CA ALA A 119 7.31 -4.06 -10.92
C ALA A 119 7.95 -2.86 -10.21
N GLU A 120 7.14 -1.97 -9.61
CA GLU A 120 7.61 -0.80 -8.84
C GLU A 120 8.45 -1.26 -7.64
N ALA A 121 8.01 -2.28 -6.90
CA ALA A 121 8.76 -2.86 -5.77
C ALA A 121 10.07 -3.57 -6.21
N ALA A 122 10.06 -4.27 -7.35
CA ALA A 122 11.26 -4.89 -7.90
C ALA A 122 12.28 -3.86 -8.41
N GLU A 123 11.81 -2.74 -8.98
CA GLU A 123 12.66 -1.62 -9.39
C GLU A 123 13.26 -0.89 -8.17
N GLU A 124 12.47 -0.67 -7.13
CA GLU A 124 12.93 -0.05 -5.88
C GLU A 124 13.98 -0.91 -5.18
N GLN A 125 13.76 -2.23 -5.07
CA GLN A 125 14.78 -3.16 -4.57
C GLN A 125 16.05 -3.16 -5.43
N LYS A 126 15.93 -2.99 -6.76
CA LYS A 126 17.10 -2.85 -7.64
C LYS A 126 17.80 -1.51 -7.46
N ARG A 127 17.09 -0.41 -7.18
CA ARG A 127 17.71 0.90 -6.86
C ARG A 127 18.46 0.87 -5.54
N LEU A 128 17.88 0.25 -4.51
CA LEU A 128 18.51 0.15 -3.17
C LEU A 128 19.71 -0.80 -3.13
N LYS A 129 19.73 -1.84 -4.00
CA LYS A 129 20.85 -2.80 -4.12
C LYS A 129 21.96 -2.35 -5.08
N ARG A 130 21.89 -1.14 -5.66
CA ARG A 130 22.99 -0.55 -6.44
C ARG A 130 23.81 0.38 -5.52
N PRO A 131 24.93 -0.09 -4.94
CA PRO A 131 25.89 0.82 -4.34
C PRO A 131 26.54 1.65 -5.47
N GLY A 132 26.56 2.96 -5.31
CA GLY A 132 27.42 3.91 -6.02
C GLY A 132 27.45 3.84 -7.55
N ALA A 133 26.60 4.63 -8.22
CA ALA A 133 26.97 5.17 -9.54
C ALA A 133 27.48 6.60 -9.32
N VAL A 134 28.78 6.70 -9.01
CA VAL A 134 29.56 7.92 -9.25
C VAL A 134 29.51 8.18 -10.76
N PRO A 135 29.29 9.41 -11.25
CA PRO A 135 29.38 9.68 -12.68
C PRO A 135 30.86 9.56 -13.10
N PRO A 136 31.24 8.72 -14.09
CA PRO A 136 32.61 8.75 -14.60
C PRO A 136 32.69 9.80 -15.70
N ALA A 137 33.47 10.84 -15.45
CA ALA A 137 34.07 11.64 -16.51
C ALA A 137 35.21 10.81 -17.14
N GLY A 138 35.05 10.44 -18.42
CA GLY A 138 36.13 10.14 -19.36
C GLY A 138 36.87 8.80 -19.25
N GLY A 139 36.98 8.09 -20.38
CA GLY A 139 38.15 7.22 -20.68
C GLY A 139 37.92 5.72 -20.78
N GLU A 140 37.60 5.27 -22.01
CA GLU A 140 37.98 4.02 -22.71
C GLU A 140 38.03 2.61 -22.06
N ALA A 141 37.36 1.71 -22.80
CA ALA A 141 37.76 0.36 -23.23
C ALA A 141 37.42 -0.92 -22.41
N ALA A 142 36.78 -1.83 -23.17
CA ALA A 142 36.81 -3.29 -23.13
C ALA A 142 35.73 -4.09 -22.34
N ARG A 143 35.08 -4.98 -23.11
CA ARG A 143 34.04 -6.02 -22.88
C ARG A 143 34.66 -7.37 -22.40
N PRO A 144 33.93 -8.53 -22.28
CA PRO A 144 32.51 -8.86 -21.97
C PRO A 144 32.26 -10.12 -21.05
N ALA A 145 30.97 -10.40 -20.74
CA ALA A 145 30.26 -11.71 -20.89
C ALA A 145 29.76 -12.55 -19.67
N LYS A 146 28.55 -13.14 -19.88
CA LYS A 146 27.84 -14.30 -19.27
C LYS A 146 27.01 -14.03 -17.99
N THR A 147 25.66 -14.10 -17.94
CA THR A 147 24.69 -15.24 -18.16
C THR A 147 24.99 -16.36 -17.15
N GLN A 148 24.14 -16.84 -16.22
CA GLN A 148 22.72 -17.21 -16.27
C GLN A 148 22.23 -17.65 -14.85
N ARG A 149 20.91 -17.51 -14.59
CA ARG A 149 19.95 -18.36 -13.81
C ARG A 149 20.53 -19.42 -12.86
N GLY A 150 20.04 -19.65 -11.64
CA GLY A 150 18.76 -19.37 -10.97
C GLY A 150 18.49 -20.51 -9.97
N LEU A 151 17.42 -20.44 -9.15
CA LEU A 151 16.71 -21.59 -8.57
C LEU A 151 15.51 -21.03 -7.76
N LYS A 152 14.29 -21.39 -8.17
CA LYS A 152 13.05 -21.30 -7.36
C LYS A 152 13.02 -22.51 -6.41
N PRO A 153 12.21 -22.50 -5.33
CA PRO A 153 10.87 -23.12 -5.44
C PRO A 153 9.79 -22.40 -4.57
N THR A 154 8.59 -22.14 -5.09
CA THR A 154 7.28 -22.82 -4.79
C THR A 154 6.43 -22.09 -3.74
N GLY A 155 5.13 -21.91 -4.03
CA GLY A 155 4.14 -21.08 -3.30
C GLY A 155 3.65 -21.64 -1.93
N PRO A 156 2.45 -21.28 -1.40
CA PRO A 156 1.21 -20.85 -2.08
C PRO A 156 0.52 -19.60 -1.48
N ALA A 157 -0.69 -19.32 -2.01
CA ALA A 157 -1.57 -18.18 -1.77
C ALA A 157 -2.20 -18.09 -0.36
N ALA A 158 -2.58 -16.86 0.07
CA ALA A 158 -3.74 -16.62 0.96
C ALA A 158 -4.16 -15.13 1.01
N GLY A 159 -5.41 -14.86 0.62
CA GLY A 159 -6.47 -14.19 1.41
C GLY A 159 -6.30 -12.79 2.05
N PRO A 160 -7.42 -12.11 2.37
CA PRO A 160 -7.49 -10.68 2.62
C PRO A 160 -7.27 -10.36 4.11
N ASN A 161 -6.02 -10.29 4.54
CA ASN A 161 -5.63 -9.57 5.75
C ASN A 161 -4.16 -9.20 5.59
N ALA A 162 -3.89 -8.10 4.90
CA ALA A 162 -2.52 -7.58 4.76
C ALA A 162 -2.07 -6.93 6.08
N VAL A 163 -1.93 -7.76 7.12
CA VAL A 163 -0.99 -7.54 8.20
C VAL A 163 0.37 -7.52 7.50
N VAL A 164 1.11 -6.41 7.60
CA VAL A 164 2.50 -6.34 7.13
C VAL A 164 3.19 -7.59 7.65
N PRO A 165 3.71 -8.50 6.80
CA PRO A 165 4.34 -9.71 7.29
C PRO A 165 5.49 -9.25 8.20
N ASP A 166 5.54 -9.76 9.43
CA ASP A 166 6.52 -9.30 10.43
C ASP A 166 7.98 -9.52 9.98
N GLU A 167 8.15 -10.30 8.91
CA GLU A 167 9.38 -10.50 8.15
C GLU A 167 9.90 -9.24 7.43
N TYR A 168 9.06 -8.22 7.20
CA TYR A 168 9.40 -6.96 6.53
C TYR A 168 9.52 -5.76 7.46
N LEU A 169 9.50 -5.95 8.78
CA LEU A 169 9.77 -4.84 9.68
C LEU A 169 11.25 -4.47 9.56
N PRO A 170 11.58 -3.20 9.26
CA PRO A 170 12.96 -2.77 9.19
C PRO A 170 13.64 -3.03 10.54
N PRO A 171 14.95 -3.34 10.54
CA PRO A 171 15.71 -3.45 11.77
C PRO A 171 15.44 -2.25 12.67
N ASN A 172 15.18 -2.54 13.94
CA ASN A 172 14.88 -1.56 14.95
C ASN A 172 15.62 -1.98 16.21
N LYS A 173 16.11 -0.99 16.96
CA LYS A 173 16.73 -1.22 18.27
C LYS A 173 15.73 -1.75 19.32
N ILE A 174 14.43 -1.67 19.04
CA ILE A 174 13.38 -2.21 19.91
C ILE A 174 12.78 -3.46 19.30
N LEU A 175 12.79 -4.54 20.07
CA LEU A 175 12.11 -5.79 19.79
C LEU A 175 10.75 -5.82 20.47
N PHE A 176 9.77 -6.39 19.78
CA PHE A 176 8.44 -6.71 20.26
C PHE A 176 8.33 -8.23 20.41
N VAL A 177 8.13 -8.67 21.65
CA VAL A 177 7.99 -10.07 22.02
C VAL A 177 6.52 -10.35 22.30
N GLN A 178 6.01 -11.43 21.73
CA GLN A 178 4.63 -11.91 21.83
C GLN A 178 4.62 -13.36 22.31
N ASN A 179 3.48 -13.78 22.84
CA ASN A 179 3.23 -15.12 23.36
C ASN A 179 4.10 -15.48 24.58
N LEU A 180 4.38 -14.50 25.44
CA LEU A 180 5.07 -14.78 26.70
C LEU A 180 4.17 -15.58 27.66
N PRO A 181 4.67 -16.66 28.27
CA PRO A 181 4.01 -17.32 29.40
C PRO A 181 3.82 -16.37 30.57
N ASP A 182 2.82 -16.63 31.42
CA ASP A 182 2.58 -15.85 32.63
C ASP A 182 3.77 -15.92 33.61
N ASP A 183 4.46 -17.07 33.67
CA ASP A 183 5.66 -17.28 34.50
C ASP A 183 6.89 -16.51 34.01
N TYR A 184 6.88 -16.02 32.77
CA TYR A 184 7.97 -15.25 32.16
C TYR A 184 7.53 -13.82 31.81
N HIS A 185 6.46 -13.34 32.45
CA HIS A 185 5.97 -11.97 32.33
C HIS A 185 6.66 -11.01 33.33
N ASP A 186 7.87 -11.34 33.75
CA ASP A 186 8.66 -10.54 34.68
C ASP A 186 9.90 -9.96 33.99
N ILE A 187 10.23 -8.72 34.37
CA ILE A 187 11.38 -7.98 33.83
C ILE A 187 12.68 -8.75 34.06
N GLU A 188 12.85 -9.35 35.24
CA GLU A 188 14.06 -10.10 35.60
C GLU A 188 14.25 -11.35 34.73
N ALA A 189 13.17 -12.10 34.48
CA ALA A 189 13.20 -13.30 33.65
C ALA A 189 13.55 -12.97 32.19
N LEU A 190 12.93 -11.91 31.63
CA LEU A 190 13.25 -11.42 30.30
C LEU A 190 14.67 -10.86 30.22
N THR A 191 15.14 -10.18 31.26
CA THR A 191 16.53 -9.70 31.34
C THR A 191 17.51 -10.87 31.36
N GLY A 192 17.22 -11.99 32.02
CA GLY A 192 18.08 -13.18 31.98
C GLY A 192 18.17 -13.86 30.60
N VAL A 193 17.14 -13.71 29.76
CA VAL A 193 17.16 -14.23 28.38
C VAL A 193 17.80 -13.23 27.42
N PHE A 194 17.36 -11.97 27.44
CA PHE A 194 17.73 -10.97 26.44
C PHE A 194 18.96 -10.13 26.82
N GLY A 195 19.33 -10.08 28.10
CA GLY A 195 20.54 -9.43 28.59
C GLY A 195 21.84 -10.16 28.24
N ARG A 196 21.76 -11.40 27.73
CA ARG A 196 22.94 -12.13 27.22
C ARG A 196 23.48 -11.57 25.90
N PHE A 197 22.67 -10.76 25.21
CA PHE A 197 23.03 -10.17 23.93
C PHE A 197 23.58 -8.76 24.17
N GLU A 198 24.64 -8.41 23.43
CA GLU A 198 25.31 -7.12 23.60
C GLU A 198 24.38 -5.94 23.31
N GLY A 199 24.57 -4.85 24.06
CA GLY A 199 23.78 -3.63 23.91
C GLY A 199 22.37 -3.71 24.48
N PHE A 200 22.04 -4.67 25.35
CA PHE A 200 20.76 -4.68 26.07
C PHE A 200 20.58 -3.41 26.92
N ARG A 201 19.43 -2.75 26.81
CA ARG A 201 19.13 -1.49 27.53
C ARG A 201 18.05 -1.65 28.58
N GLU A 202 16.82 -1.94 28.17
CA GLU A 202 15.68 -2.09 29.10
C GLU A 202 14.62 -3.04 28.57
N VAL A 203 13.84 -3.62 29.49
CA VAL A 203 12.61 -4.37 29.18
C VAL A 203 11.41 -3.56 29.67
N ARG A 204 10.43 -3.38 28.78
CA ARG A 204 9.18 -2.68 29.05
C ARG A 204 8.01 -3.63 28.87
N LEU A 205 7.35 -3.96 29.98
CA LEU A 205 6.10 -4.72 29.98
C LEU A 205 4.91 -3.81 29.65
N VAL A 206 3.87 -4.35 29.02
CA VAL A 206 2.67 -3.57 28.68
C VAL A 206 1.61 -3.73 29.78
N PRO A 207 1.28 -2.67 30.54
CA PRO A 207 0.24 -2.76 31.56
C PRO A 207 -1.11 -3.07 30.90
N GLY A 208 -1.83 -4.05 31.43
CA GLY A 208 -3.14 -4.47 30.93
C GLY A 208 -3.12 -5.50 29.79
N ARG A 209 -1.94 -5.94 29.32
CA ARG A 209 -1.82 -7.05 28.37
C ARG A 209 -0.71 -8.02 28.79
N LYS A 210 -1.11 -9.14 29.40
CA LYS A 210 -0.21 -10.24 29.73
C LYS A 210 0.18 -10.98 28.45
N GLY A 211 1.46 -11.26 28.29
CA GLY A 211 2.00 -12.02 27.15
C GLY A 211 2.71 -11.20 26.07
N ILE A 212 2.89 -9.89 26.29
CA ILE A 212 3.65 -9.02 25.38
C ILE A 212 4.68 -8.16 26.13
N ALA A 213 5.85 -7.99 25.54
CA ALA A 213 6.91 -7.15 26.08
C ALA A 213 7.67 -6.43 24.96
N PHE A 214 8.26 -5.29 25.30
CA PHE A 214 9.21 -4.59 24.45
C PHE A 214 10.60 -4.66 25.06
N ILE A 215 11.61 -4.88 24.23
CA ILE A 215 13.01 -5.01 24.65
C ILE A 215 13.82 -4.02 23.85
N GLU A 216 14.38 -3.01 24.51
CA GLU A 216 15.21 -2.00 23.88
C GLU A 216 16.68 -2.40 23.98
N TYR A 217 17.38 -2.24 22.86
CA TYR A 217 18.82 -2.29 22.74
C TYR A 217 19.37 -0.90 22.44
N GLU A 218 20.64 -0.68 22.74
CA GLU A 218 21.38 0.53 22.40
C GLU A 218 21.63 0.63 20.90
N ALA A 219 21.95 -0.50 20.26
CA ALA A 219 22.24 -0.61 18.84
C ALA A 219 21.31 -1.62 18.15
N GLU A 220 20.98 -1.35 16.88
CA GLU A 220 20.19 -2.26 16.04
C GLU A 220 20.88 -3.60 15.84
N ALA A 221 22.22 -3.62 15.80
CA ALA A 221 23.00 -4.85 15.69
C ALA A 221 22.70 -5.84 16.83
N GLY A 222 22.63 -5.35 18.07
CA GLY A 222 22.28 -6.16 19.25
C GLY A 222 20.85 -6.70 19.16
N ALA A 223 19.91 -5.87 18.70
CA ALA A 223 18.52 -6.29 18.49
C ALA A 223 18.37 -7.34 17.37
N ILE A 224 19.13 -7.23 16.27
CA ILE A 224 19.13 -8.21 15.18
C ILE A 224 19.59 -9.58 15.70
N THR A 225 20.75 -9.62 16.36
CA THR A 225 21.30 -10.86 16.91
C THR A 225 20.37 -11.46 17.96
N ALA A 226 19.83 -10.65 18.86
CA ALA A 226 18.87 -11.10 19.85
C ALA A 226 17.62 -11.69 19.20
N LYS A 227 17.02 -11.00 18.21
CA LYS A 227 15.84 -11.49 17.49
C LYS A 227 16.12 -12.81 16.78
N GLU A 228 17.22 -12.94 16.05
CA GLU A 228 17.53 -14.18 15.32
C GLU A 228 17.73 -15.39 16.25
N ASN A 229 18.28 -15.17 17.44
CA ASN A 229 18.54 -16.23 18.41
C ASN A 229 17.34 -16.54 19.31
N THR A 230 16.39 -15.61 19.46
CA THR A 230 15.24 -15.76 20.36
C THR A 230 13.90 -15.90 19.64
N ALA A 231 13.83 -15.61 18.34
CA ALA A 231 12.61 -15.78 17.55
C ALA A 231 12.24 -17.27 17.47
N GLY A 232 11.07 -17.63 18.02
CA GLY A 232 10.61 -19.01 18.05
C GLY A 232 11.26 -19.86 19.14
N MET A 233 11.96 -19.24 20.11
CA MET A 233 12.45 -19.96 21.28
C MET A 233 11.28 -20.49 22.11
N ALA A 234 11.39 -21.72 22.61
CA ALA A 234 10.44 -22.25 23.59
C ALA A 234 10.81 -21.67 24.98
N LEU A 235 9.84 -21.00 25.61
CA LEU A 235 9.96 -20.49 26.97
C LEU A 235 8.86 -21.17 27.80
N GLY A 236 9.26 -22.14 28.63
CA GLY A 236 8.31 -23.09 29.23
C GLY A 236 7.55 -23.89 28.17
N ASP A 237 6.22 -23.89 28.26
CA ASP A 237 5.32 -24.63 27.36
C ASP A 237 4.88 -23.83 26.12
N LYS A 238 5.35 -22.58 25.95
CA LYS A 238 4.96 -21.71 24.83
C LYS A 238 6.14 -21.26 24.00
N PHE A 239 5.93 -21.10 22.70
CA PHE A 239 6.91 -20.50 21.79
C PHE A 239 6.73 -18.99 21.73
N ILE A 240 7.80 -18.26 22.01
CA ILE A 240 7.80 -16.80 21.94
C ILE A 240 8.00 -16.34 20.50
N LYS A 241 7.27 -15.30 20.11
CA LYS A 241 7.42 -14.67 18.80
C LYS A 241 8.09 -13.31 18.96
N VAL A 242 9.28 -13.16 18.38
CA VAL A 242 10.10 -11.95 18.48
C VAL A 242 10.16 -11.26 17.12
N THR A 243 9.73 -10.01 17.07
CA THR A 243 9.67 -9.17 15.86
C THR A 243 10.22 -7.78 16.16
N TYR A 244 10.56 -6.96 15.17
CA TYR A 244 10.91 -5.56 15.45
C TYR A 244 9.67 -4.76 15.88
N GLN A 245 9.86 -3.68 16.65
CA GLN A 245 8.76 -2.76 16.93
C GLN A 245 8.34 -2.05 15.64
N ARG A 246 7.01 -1.99 15.42
CA ARG A 246 6.41 -1.20 14.33
C ARG A 246 6.59 0.28 14.62
N GLN A 247 7.20 1.00 13.67
CA GLN A 247 7.29 2.46 13.66
C GLN A 247 5.93 3.09 13.32
#